data_AF-A0AAE0KV40-F1
#
_entry.id   AF-A0AAE0KV40-F1
#
_cell.length_a   1.000
_cell.length_b   1.000
_cell.length_c   1.000
_cell.angle_alpha   90.00
_cell.angle_beta   90.00
_cell.angle_gamma   90.00
#
_symmetry.space_group_name_H-M   'P 1'
#
loop_
_entity.id
_entity.type
_entity.pdbx_description
1 polymer ?
#
loop_
_entity_poly.entity_id
_entity_poly.type
_entity_poly.pdbx_seq_one_letter_code
_entity_poly.pdbx_strand_id
1 'polypeptide(L)'
;MPKKHERKTKKAHDAEAGEDSPKVHRNRAQAFVSNEARERYLRHARVSPEESVEEAWGIPLGVSIPFLRWVADTYLSTDTDIQGNPIGHFAVTSEQLVNGKANFGWTGPSPTDFSVKKHTAKERVSFVDWCLHKGHVNDKDGRLFFGRATHFVSHAWHGNFFTLLDCVCSHVLQGDQSGADTSVIQSRLENTFLYIDMFVVNQHRAPWHRQHNPWSARRLTHHVIKSTGTTLMVTNYISKPLWLSRLWCLYELVVTVEERGAVELCLTPRESKRIRKDLALETLPFENFASMFATIDTRTAECSLEDDSKELRKFLEEADG
;
A
#
# COMPACT_ATOMS: atom_id res chain seq x y z
N MET A 1 -41.09 -30.98 -50.30
CA MET A 1 -42.27 -30.38 -50.98
C MET A 1 -43.51 -31.22 -50.65
N PRO A 2 -44.73 -30.66 -50.61
CA PRO A 2 -45.24 -29.42 -50.01
C PRO A 2 -46.40 -29.74 -49.01
N LYS A 3 -46.87 -28.82 -48.16
CA LYS A 3 -47.97 -27.84 -48.36
C LYS A 3 -47.86 -26.85 -47.18
N LYS A 4 -47.54 -25.55 -47.33
CA LYS A 4 -48.34 -24.40 -47.84
C LYS A 4 -49.78 -24.33 -47.31
N HIS A 5 -49.99 -23.39 -46.38
CA HIS A 5 -51.13 -22.45 -46.21
C HIS A 5 -50.89 -21.73 -44.87
N GLU A 6 -51.10 -20.43 -44.64
CA GLU A 6 -51.53 -19.31 -45.47
C GLU A 6 -51.26 -18.00 -44.69
N ARG A 7 -51.03 -16.91 -45.42
CA ARG A 7 -50.87 -15.53 -44.94
C ARG A 7 -52.21 -14.93 -44.48
N LYS A 8 -52.14 -13.93 -43.59
CA LYS A 8 -52.81 -12.60 -43.67
C LYS A 8 -52.41 -11.77 -42.42
N THR A 9 -51.46 -10.81 -42.47
CA THR A 9 -51.60 -9.37 -42.81
C THR A 9 -52.80 -8.65 -42.20
N LYS A 10 -52.55 -7.62 -41.36
CA LYS A 10 -52.84 -6.20 -41.69
C LYS A 10 -52.55 -5.21 -40.55
N LYS A 11 -51.88 -4.12 -40.96
CA LYS A 11 -52.02 -2.68 -40.61
C LYS A 11 -51.80 -2.23 -39.16
N ALA A 12 -50.83 -1.36 -38.86
CA ALA A 12 -50.64 0.05 -39.27
C ALA A 12 -51.66 1.00 -38.62
N HIS A 13 -51.16 1.84 -37.72
CA HIS A 13 -51.70 3.17 -37.46
C HIS A 13 -50.54 4.14 -37.17
N ASP A 14 -50.53 5.20 -37.97
CA ASP A 14 -49.68 6.39 -37.91
C ASP A 14 -50.14 7.40 -36.85
N ALA A 15 -49.36 8.49 -36.76
CA ALA A 15 -49.64 9.83 -36.19
C ALA A 15 -49.19 10.07 -34.74
N GLU A 16 -48.57 11.19 -34.37
CA GLU A 16 -47.86 12.28 -35.05
C GLU A 16 -47.24 13.15 -33.93
N ALA A 17 -46.20 13.91 -34.30
CA ALA A 17 -45.62 15.10 -33.68
C ALA A 17 -46.05 15.58 -32.27
N GLY A 18 -45.04 15.78 -31.42
CA GLY A 18 -45.06 16.71 -30.29
C GLY A 18 -43.64 17.14 -29.94
N GLU A 19 -43.25 18.34 -30.40
CA GLU A 19 -42.07 19.07 -29.92
C GLU A 19 -42.20 19.32 -28.41
N ASP A 20 -41.19 18.96 -27.62
CA ASP A 20 -40.69 19.87 -26.59
C ASP A 20 -39.27 19.53 -26.13
N SER A 21 -38.54 20.58 -25.82
CA SER A 21 -37.09 20.68 -25.67
C SER A 21 -36.51 20.10 -24.34
N PRO A 22 -35.18 20.09 -24.13
CA PRO A 22 -34.47 18.99 -23.45
C PRO A 22 -34.36 19.14 -21.94
N LYS A 23 -34.64 18.07 -21.19
CA LYS A 23 -34.21 17.93 -19.78
C LYS A 23 -32.76 17.45 -19.70
N VAL A 24 -31.86 18.37 -20.02
CA VAL A 24 -30.55 18.46 -19.40
C VAL A 24 -30.77 18.67 -17.91
N HIS A 25 -30.47 17.68 -17.06
CA HIS A 25 -30.03 17.85 -15.68
C HIS A 25 -29.91 16.47 -15.01
N ARG A 26 -28.71 15.88 -15.07
CA ARG A 26 -28.11 15.14 -13.96
C ARG A 26 -26.64 14.87 -14.24
N ASN A 27 -25.83 15.19 -13.24
CA ASN A 27 -24.42 14.81 -13.04
C ASN A 27 -23.32 15.61 -13.76
N ARG A 28 -23.39 16.95 -13.69
CA ARG A 28 -22.22 17.84 -13.88
C ARG A 28 -21.51 18.21 -12.57
N ALA A 29 -21.91 17.63 -11.43
CA ALA A 29 -21.41 17.97 -10.09
C ALA A 29 -20.38 16.99 -9.49
N GLN A 30 -19.93 15.96 -10.23
CA GLN A 30 -18.93 14.99 -9.74
C GLN A 30 -17.54 15.12 -10.38
N ALA A 31 -17.29 16.16 -11.17
CA ALA A 31 -16.01 16.40 -11.84
C ALA A 31 -15.28 17.67 -11.38
N PHE A 32 -15.85 18.44 -10.44
CA PHE A 32 -15.23 19.70 -9.98
C PHE A 32 -14.32 19.54 -8.75
N VAL A 33 -14.47 18.46 -7.98
CA VAL A 33 -13.60 18.18 -6.82
C VAL A 33 -12.30 17.46 -7.25
N SER A 34 -12.21 16.96 -8.50
CA SER A 34 -11.05 16.18 -8.97
C SER A 34 -9.91 17.01 -9.55
N ASN A 35 -10.18 18.17 -10.16
CA ASN A 35 -9.12 18.98 -10.77
C ASN A 35 -8.49 19.95 -9.79
N GLU A 36 -9.26 20.60 -8.91
CA GLU A 36 -8.69 21.58 -7.99
C GLU A 36 -7.89 20.94 -6.85
N ALA A 37 -8.31 19.76 -6.38
CA ALA A 37 -7.57 18.98 -5.39
C ALA A 37 -6.27 18.39 -5.97
N ARG A 38 -6.36 17.83 -7.19
CA ARG A 38 -5.19 17.39 -7.97
C ARG A 38 -4.27 18.57 -8.25
N GLU A 39 -4.78 19.69 -8.75
CA GLU A 39 -3.97 20.89 -8.99
C GLU A 39 -3.41 21.48 -7.70
N ARG A 40 -4.12 21.43 -6.57
CA ARG A 40 -3.60 21.88 -5.27
C ARG A 40 -2.47 20.99 -4.80
N TYR A 41 -2.63 19.67 -4.97
CA TYR A 41 -1.57 18.69 -4.75
C TYR A 41 -0.39 18.96 -5.69
N LEU A 42 -0.62 19.02 -7.00
CA LEU A 42 0.39 19.33 -8.03
C LEU A 42 1.05 20.70 -7.83
N ARG A 43 0.33 21.71 -7.31
CA ARG A 43 0.87 23.04 -6.95
C ARG A 43 1.76 22.97 -5.71
N HIS A 44 1.30 22.30 -4.65
CA HIS A 44 2.15 22.00 -3.49
C HIS A 44 3.37 21.18 -3.90
N ALA A 45 3.16 20.29 -4.87
CA ALA A 45 4.17 19.39 -5.37
C ALA A 45 5.04 19.99 -6.50
N ARG A 46 4.71 21.19 -6.99
CA ARG A 46 5.37 21.81 -8.15
C ARG A 46 5.47 20.90 -9.40
N VAL A 47 4.46 20.07 -9.66
CA VAL A 47 4.41 19.10 -10.78
C VAL A 47 3.50 19.60 -11.91
N SER A 48 3.93 19.38 -13.16
CA SER A 48 3.09 19.62 -14.34
C SER A 48 1.92 18.61 -14.40
N PRO A 49 0.69 19.01 -14.78
CA PRO A 49 -0.46 18.10 -14.88
C PRO A 49 -0.28 16.89 -15.81
N GLU A 50 0.67 16.97 -16.74
CA GLU A 50 0.92 15.99 -17.81
C GLU A 50 1.98 14.92 -17.46
N GLU A 51 2.74 15.12 -16.38
CA GLU A 51 3.76 14.16 -15.91
C GLU A 51 3.19 13.25 -14.82
N SER A 52 3.62 11.99 -14.77
CA SER A 52 3.38 11.18 -13.57
C SER A 52 4.16 11.80 -12.39
N VAL A 53 3.60 11.74 -11.18
CA VAL A 53 4.22 12.32 -9.98
C VAL A 53 5.62 11.72 -9.74
N GLU A 54 5.87 10.49 -10.17
CA GLU A 54 7.18 9.85 -10.04
C GLU A 54 8.20 10.40 -11.05
N GLU A 55 7.78 10.71 -12.28
CA GLU A 55 8.63 11.29 -13.32
C GLU A 55 9.00 12.75 -13.02
N ALA A 56 8.06 13.54 -12.47
CA ALA A 56 8.26 14.97 -12.23
C ALA A 56 9.24 15.29 -11.08
N TRP A 57 9.37 14.38 -10.10
CA TRP A 57 10.19 14.64 -8.91
C TRP A 57 11.54 13.93 -8.91
N GLY A 58 11.69 12.86 -9.69
CA GLY A 58 12.80 11.92 -9.50
C GLY A 58 12.88 11.37 -8.06
N ILE A 59 11.83 11.56 -7.25
CA ILE A 59 11.77 11.19 -5.83
C ILE A 59 10.46 10.45 -5.58
N PRO A 60 10.50 9.30 -4.89
CA PRO A 60 9.31 8.51 -4.57
C PRO A 60 8.20 9.29 -3.86
N LEU A 61 6.97 9.07 -4.31
CA LEU A 61 5.75 9.49 -3.62
C LEU A 61 5.47 8.57 -2.42
N GLY A 62 5.10 9.13 -1.27
CA GLY A 62 4.71 8.38 -0.07
C GLY A 62 3.30 8.72 0.40
N VAL A 63 2.78 7.90 1.30
CA VAL A 63 1.48 8.05 1.94
C VAL A 63 1.63 8.42 3.42
N SER A 64 0.69 9.19 3.96
CA SER A 64 0.73 9.62 5.37
C SER A 64 -0.01 8.66 6.31
N ILE A 65 0.18 8.82 7.62
CA ILE A 65 -0.61 8.07 8.63
C ILE A 65 -2.13 8.32 8.49
N PRO A 66 -2.61 9.57 8.30
CA PRO A 66 -4.02 9.82 8.00
C PRO A 66 -4.56 9.02 6.81
N PHE A 67 -3.77 8.86 5.73
CA PHE A 67 -4.17 8.04 4.59
C PHE A 67 -4.37 6.58 4.97
N LEU A 68 -3.43 5.99 5.71
CA LEU A 68 -3.53 4.58 6.10
C LEU A 68 -4.74 4.31 7.01
N ARG A 69 -5.04 5.25 7.92
CA ARG A 69 -6.26 5.21 8.74
C ARG A 69 -7.51 5.33 7.89
N TRP A 70 -7.52 6.28 6.94
CA TRP A 70 -8.64 6.43 6.01
C TRP A 70 -8.90 5.16 5.20
N VAL A 71 -7.86 4.46 4.73
CA VAL A 71 -8.01 3.16 4.06
C VAL A 71 -8.63 2.12 4.99
N ALA A 72 -8.13 2.01 6.21
CA ALA A 72 -8.66 1.08 7.20
C ALA A 72 -10.14 1.35 7.52
N ASP A 73 -10.48 2.61 7.81
CA ASP A 73 -11.83 3.01 8.20
C ASP A 73 -12.83 2.90 7.03
N THR A 74 -12.41 3.25 5.82
CA THR A 74 -13.30 3.29 4.65
C THR A 74 -13.56 1.90 4.07
N TYR A 75 -12.55 1.03 4.07
CA TYR A 75 -12.58 -0.20 3.29
C TYR A 75 -12.46 -1.48 4.10
N LEU A 76 -11.97 -1.38 5.33
CA LEU A 76 -11.75 -2.50 6.24
C LEU A 76 -12.60 -2.40 7.50
N SER A 77 -13.64 -1.55 7.47
CA SER A 77 -14.65 -1.41 8.51
C SER A 77 -15.12 -2.78 9.02
N THR A 78 -15.19 -2.88 10.33
CA THR A 78 -15.48 -4.09 11.10
C THR A 78 -16.94 -4.51 10.90
N ASP A 79 -17.20 -5.44 10.00
CA ASP A 79 -18.40 -6.24 10.15
C ASP A 79 -18.33 -6.93 11.52
N THR A 80 -19.41 -6.83 12.27
CA THR A 80 -19.63 -7.73 13.38
C THR A 80 -20.21 -9.03 12.83
N ASP A 81 -19.89 -10.16 13.45
CA ASP A 81 -20.55 -11.41 13.11
C ASP A 81 -22.06 -11.31 13.39
N ILE A 82 -22.81 -12.35 13.02
CA ILE A 82 -24.26 -12.44 13.28
C ILE A 82 -24.62 -12.34 14.78
N GLN A 83 -23.64 -12.35 15.68
CA GLN A 83 -23.78 -12.22 17.13
C GLN A 83 -23.32 -10.85 17.66
N GLY A 84 -22.91 -9.92 16.79
CA GLY A 84 -22.42 -8.61 17.20
C GLY A 84 -20.97 -8.61 17.69
N ASN A 85 -20.23 -9.71 17.57
CA ASN A 85 -18.80 -9.74 17.89
C ASN A 85 -18.03 -9.11 16.75
N PRO A 86 -17.01 -8.26 16.99
CA PRO A 86 -16.14 -7.79 15.94
C PRO A 86 -15.57 -8.99 15.17
N ILE A 87 -15.84 -9.10 13.86
CA ILE A 87 -15.09 -10.01 12.98
C ILE A 87 -13.70 -9.39 12.95
N GLY A 88 -12.86 -9.86 13.87
CA GLY A 88 -11.78 -9.04 14.39
C GLY A 88 -10.81 -8.55 13.31
N HIS A 89 -10.09 -7.47 13.65
CA HIS A 89 -8.98 -6.84 12.95
C HIS A 89 -7.85 -7.77 12.43
N PHE A 90 -8.02 -9.09 12.51
CA PHE A 90 -6.93 -10.06 12.60
C PHE A 90 -6.56 -10.76 11.30
N ALA A 91 -7.26 -10.61 10.18
CA ALA A 91 -7.04 -11.51 9.05
C ALA A 91 -6.76 -10.89 7.67
N VAL A 92 -6.81 -9.56 7.49
CA VAL A 92 -6.50 -8.98 6.17
C VAL A 92 -4.98 -8.85 6.03
N THR A 93 -4.39 -9.71 5.21
CA THR A 93 -2.99 -9.55 4.79
C THR A 93 -2.86 -8.41 3.78
N SER A 94 -1.66 -7.82 3.65
CA SER A 94 -1.38 -6.84 2.60
C SER A 94 -1.67 -7.40 1.20
N GLU A 95 -1.38 -8.68 0.98
CA GLU A 95 -1.70 -9.37 -0.26
C GLU A 95 -3.21 -9.44 -0.53
N GLN A 96 -4.02 -9.79 0.48
CA GLN A 96 -5.47 -9.79 0.35
C GLN A 96 -6.02 -8.38 0.15
N LEU A 97 -5.45 -7.37 0.83
CA LEU A 97 -5.81 -5.97 0.61
C LEU A 97 -5.60 -5.55 -0.85
N VAL A 98 -4.51 -6.02 -1.47
CA VAL A 98 -4.20 -5.68 -2.86
C VAL A 98 -5.02 -6.49 -3.86
N ASN A 99 -5.03 -7.82 -3.70
CA ASN A 99 -5.56 -8.74 -4.70
C ASN A 99 -7.04 -9.10 -4.46
N GLY A 100 -7.55 -8.91 -3.24
CA GLY A 100 -8.87 -9.37 -2.81
C GLY A 100 -8.96 -10.88 -2.60
N LYS A 101 -7.81 -11.59 -2.63
CA LYS A 101 -7.64 -13.01 -2.34
C LYS A 101 -6.22 -13.23 -1.83
N ALA A 102 -6.02 -14.23 -0.97
CA ALA A 102 -4.67 -14.71 -0.66
C ALA A 102 -4.18 -15.60 -1.81
N ASN A 103 -2.90 -15.51 -2.18
CA ASN A 103 -2.34 -16.38 -3.22
C ASN A 103 -1.94 -17.76 -2.66
N PHE A 104 -1.77 -17.89 -1.34
CA PHE A 104 -1.32 -19.13 -0.70
C PHE A 104 -2.34 -19.70 0.29
N GLY A 105 -2.76 -20.95 0.04
CA GLY A 105 -3.34 -21.87 1.03
C GLY A 105 -4.75 -21.55 1.55
N TRP A 106 -5.29 -20.37 1.30
CA TRP A 106 -6.61 -19.99 1.80
C TRP A 106 -7.68 -20.06 0.71
N THR A 107 -8.64 -20.95 0.89
CA THR A 107 -9.77 -21.20 -0.03
C THR A 107 -11.06 -20.48 0.38
N GLY A 108 -11.02 -19.68 1.45
CA GLY A 108 -12.16 -18.93 1.94
C GLY A 108 -12.54 -17.73 1.05
N PRO A 109 -13.75 -17.14 1.26
CA PRO A 109 -14.15 -15.90 0.63
C PRO A 109 -13.44 -14.72 1.28
N SER A 110 -12.79 -13.84 0.49
CA SER A 110 -12.01 -12.67 0.96
C SER A 110 -12.57 -12.04 2.24
N PRO A 111 -11.74 -11.76 3.26
CA PRO A 111 -12.22 -11.11 4.49
C PRO A 111 -12.68 -9.67 4.27
N THR A 112 -12.55 -9.14 3.05
CA THR A 112 -13.02 -7.83 2.64
C THR A 112 -13.50 -7.86 1.19
N ASP A 113 -14.58 -7.15 0.89
CA ASP A 113 -15.02 -6.92 -0.50
C ASP A 113 -14.10 -5.96 -1.25
N PHE A 114 -13.31 -5.19 -0.51
CA PHE A 114 -12.32 -4.27 -1.05
C PHE A 114 -11.10 -5.02 -1.59
N SER A 115 -10.60 -4.55 -2.73
CA SER A 115 -9.20 -4.74 -3.07
C SER A 115 -8.68 -3.58 -3.90
N VAL A 116 -7.40 -3.25 -3.71
CA VAL A 116 -6.73 -2.19 -4.49
C VAL A 116 -6.89 -2.45 -5.98
N LYS A 117 -6.62 -3.69 -6.45
CA LYS A 117 -6.72 -4.04 -7.87
C LYS A 117 -8.14 -3.86 -8.40
N LYS A 118 -9.19 -4.24 -7.67
CA LYS A 118 -10.58 -4.04 -8.10
C LYS A 118 -10.90 -2.55 -8.26
N HIS A 119 -10.49 -1.72 -7.31
CA HIS A 119 -10.78 -0.28 -7.32
C HIS A 119 -10.06 0.46 -8.45
N THR A 120 -8.85 0.02 -8.77
CA THR A 120 -7.98 0.66 -9.78
C THR A 120 -8.06 -0.01 -11.16
N ALA A 121 -8.89 -1.05 -11.33
CA ALA A 121 -8.93 -1.88 -12.54
C ALA A 121 -9.30 -1.10 -13.80
N LYS A 122 -10.24 -0.16 -13.69
CA LYS A 122 -10.75 0.61 -14.83
C LYS A 122 -9.68 1.55 -15.38
N GLU A 123 -9.00 2.27 -14.50
CA GLU A 123 -7.97 3.25 -14.87
C GLU A 123 -6.56 2.63 -15.02
N ARG A 124 -6.33 1.43 -14.49
CA ARG A 124 -5.04 0.71 -14.53
C ARG A 124 -3.87 1.55 -14.00
N VAL A 125 -4.09 2.21 -12.85
CA VAL A 125 -3.13 3.07 -12.16
C VAL A 125 -2.80 2.53 -10.76
N SER A 126 -1.83 3.15 -10.06
CA SER A 126 -1.60 2.87 -8.64
C SER A 126 -2.81 3.28 -7.79
N PHE A 127 -2.87 2.83 -6.54
CA PHE A 127 -3.95 3.24 -5.65
C PHE A 127 -3.86 4.73 -5.31
N VAL A 128 -2.63 5.24 -5.14
CA VAL A 128 -2.39 6.65 -4.90
C VAL A 128 -2.83 7.51 -6.09
N ASP A 129 -2.47 7.14 -7.31
CA ASP A 129 -2.91 7.86 -8.53
C ASP A 129 -4.44 7.86 -8.64
N TRP A 130 -5.07 6.74 -8.34
CA TRP A 130 -6.53 6.65 -8.32
C TRP A 130 -7.13 7.60 -7.28
N CYS A 131 -6.61 7.63 -6.05
CA CYS A 131 -7.05 8.55 -5.01
C CYS A 131 -6.88 10.01 -5.44
N LEU A 132 -5.73 10.38 -6.02
CA LEU A 132 -5.47 11.70 -6.59
C LEU A 132 -6.51 12.06 -7.65
N HIS A 133 -6.82 11.14 -8.58
CA HIS A 133 -7.84 11.33 -9.61
C HIS A 133 -9.26 11.47 -9.04
N LYS A 134 -9.57 10.82 -7.92
CA LYS A 134 -10.88 10.94 -7.25
C LYS A 134 -10.96 12.12 -6.27
N GLY A 135 -9.87 12.85 -6.06
CA GLY A 135 -9.83 13.98 -5.12
C GLY A 135 -9.67 13.57 -3.64
N HIS A 136 -9.33 12.31 -3.37
CA HIS A 136 -9.02 11.83 -2.02
C HIS A 136 -7.57 12.21 -1.65
N VAL A 137 -7.35 13.48 -1.29
CA VAL A 137 -5.98 14.01 -1.09
C VAL A 137 -5.70 14.52 0.33
N ASN A 138 -6.71 14.59 1.18
CA ASN A 138 -6.58 14.99 2.58
C ASN A 138 -7.62 14.32 3.48
N ASP A 139 -7.32 14.29 4.78
CA ASP A 139 -8.30 13.91 5.80
C ASP A 139 -9.30 15.06 6.07
N LYS A 140 -10.28 14.78 6.93
CA LYS A 140 -11.30 15.76 7.37
C LYS A 140 -10.71 17.01 8.05
N ASP A 141 -9.48 16.93 8.58
CA ASP A 141 -8.78 18.02 9.26
C ASP A 141 -7.88 18.80 8.27
N GLY A 142 -7.87 18.42 6.99
CA GLY A 142 -7.06 19.04 5.93
C GLY A 142 -5.62 18.53 5.85
N ARG A 143 -5.24 17.49 6.60
CA ARG A 143 -3.90 16.89 6.53
C ARG A 143 -3.73 16.11 5.25
N LEU A 144 -2.60 16.29 4.57
CA LEU A 144 -2.33 15.66 3.29
C LEU A 144 -2.21 14.14 3.40
N PHE A 145 -2.77 13.44 2.42
CA PHE A 145 -2.59 11.98 2.27
C PHE A 145 -1.29 11.60 1.59
N PHE A 146 -0.75 12.49 0.75
CA PHE A 146 0.39 12.19 -0.11
C PHE A 146 1.43 13.29 -0.05
N GLY A 147 2.69 12.91 -0.18
CA GLY A 147 3.84 13.81 -0.12
C GLY A 147 5.14 13.07 -0.44
N ARG A 148 6.24 13.80 -0.49
CA ARG A 148 7.56 13.20 -0.76
C ARG A 148 7.86 12.11 0.27
N ALA A 149 8.12 10.88 -0.19
CA ALA A 149 8.48 9.80 0.71
C ALA A 149 9.74 10.16 1.52
N THR A 150 9.63 9.92 2.82
CA THR A 150 10.67 10.14 3.82
C THR A 150 11.24 8.84 4.36
N HIS A 151 10.45 7.76 4.27
CA HIS A 151 10.81 6.44 4.73
C HIS A 151 10.34 5.42 3.70
N PHE A 152 11.16 4.41 3.45
CA PHE A 152 10.75 3.18 2.77
C PHE A 152 10.18 2.21 3.80
N VAL A 153 9.05 1.54 3.51
CA VAL A 153 8.46 0.56 4.42
C VAL A 153 8.67 -0.84 3.86
N SER A 154 9.57 -1.59 4.48
CA SER A 154 9.76 -3.01 4.20
C SER A 154 8.79 -3.84 5.04
N HIS A 155 7.93 -4.61 4.38
CA HIS A 155 6.97 -5.48 5.06
C HIS A 155 6.71 -6.76 4.28
N ALA A 156 6.35 -7.82 5.00
CA ALA A 156 5.90 -9.05 4.38
C ALA A 156 4.48 -8.89 3.82
N TRP A 157 4.26 -9.28 2.57
CA TRP A 157 2.94 -9.20 1.93
C TRP A 157 1.89 -10.15 2.55
N HIS A 158 2.31 -11.29 3.08
CA HIS A 158 1.46 -12.18 3.87
C HIS A 158 1.30 -11.71 5.33
N GLY A 159 1.95 -10.60 5.70
CA GLY A 159 1.76 -9.96 6.99
C GLY A 159 0.38 -9.30 7.08
N ASN A 160 -0.16 -9.24 8.30
CA ASN A 160 -1.42 -8.57 8.59
C ASN A 160 -1.28 -7.05 8.39
N PHE A 161 -2.18 -6.44 7.63
CA PHE A 161 -2.16 -5.01 7.31
C PHE A 161 -2.38 -4.12 8.54
N PHE A 162 -3.26 -4.51 9.47
CA PHE A 162 -3.43 -3.78 10.73
C PHE A 162 -2.18 -3.82 11.60
N THR A 163 -1.41 -4.90 11.55
CA THR A 163 -0.10 -4.95 12.21
C THR A 163 0.86 -3.96 11.58
N LEU A 164 0.90 -3.85 10.25
CA LEU A 164 1.67 -2.80 9.57
C LEU A 164 1.24 -1.41 10.04
N LEU A 165 -0.08 -1.13 10.00
CA LEU A 165 -0.65 0.14 10.43
C LEU A 165 -0.27 0.47 11.88
N ASP A 166 -0.42 -0.48 12.80
CA ASP A 166 -0.09 -0.30 14.21
C ASP A 166 1.39 -0.03 14.41
N CYS A 167 2.27 -0.78 13.72
CA CYS A 167 3.72 -0.59 13.79
C CYS A 167 4.13 0.80 13.29
N VAL A 168 3.66 1.23 12.11
CA VAL A 168 4.05 2.54 11.57
C VAL A 168 3.39 3.70 12.31
N CYS A 169 2.13 3.57 12.74
CA CYS A 169 1.49 4.56 13.61
C CYS A 169 2.26 4.70 14.91
N SER A 170 2.59 3.58 15.55
CA SER A 170 3.37 3.56 16.77
C SER A 170 4.71 4.22 16.58
N HIS A 171 5.43 3.89 15.52
CA HIS A 171 6.72 4.49 15.23
C HIS A 171 6.65 6.01 15.04
N VAL A 172 5.73 6.49 14.19
CA VAL A 172 5.57 7.93 13.91
C VAL A 172 5.10 8.70 15.16
N LEU A 173 4.18 8.13 15.92
CA LEU A 173 3.57 8.77 17.09
C LEU A 173 4.39 8.62 18.37
N GLN A 174 5.28 7.63 18.47
CA GLN A 174 6.19 7.44 19.61
C GLN A 174 7.37 8.41 19.48
N GLY A 175 7.07 9.71 19.60
CA GLY A 175 8.00 10.62 20.27
C GLY A 175 8.01 10.25 21.75
N ASP A 176 9.19 10.24 22.36
CA ASP A 176 9.47 9.84 23.74
C ASP A 176 8.24 9.94 24.66
N GLN A 177 7.79 8.79 25.20
CA GLN A 177 6.54 8.69 25.98
C GLN A 177 6.61 9.41 27.34
N SER A 178 7.58 10.29 27.51
CA SER A 178 7.79 11.21 28.61
C SER A 178 7.46 12.66 28.18
N GLY A 179 6.20 12.91 27.80
CA GLY A 179 5.70 14.29 27.66
C GLY A 179 6.04 14.98 26.33
N ALA A 180 6.15 14.24 25.22
CA ALA A 180 6.23 14.84 23.89
C ALA A 180 5.10 15.86 23.68
N ASP A 181 5.48 17.10 23.39
CA ASP A 181 4.56 18.18 23.08
C ASP A 181 3.67 17.78 21.89
N THR A 182 2.39 18.13 21.96
CA THR A 182 1.40 17.91 20.88
C THR A 182 1.92 18.50 19.56
N SER A 183 2.70 19.59 19.63
CA SER A 183 3.34 20.20 18.46
C SER A 183 4.32 19.26 17.73
N VAL A 184 5.08 18.45 18.47
CA VAL A 184 6.06 17.50 17.90
C VAL A 184 5.34 16.35 17.20
N ILE A 185 4.29 15.80 17.82
CA ILE A 185 3.47 14.74 17.22
C ILE A 185 2.82 15.26 15.94
N GLN A 186 2.25 16.48 15.99
CA GLN A 186 1.63 17.10 14.83
C GLN A 186 2.65 17.32 13.70
N SER A 187 3.85 17.83 14.03
CA SER A 187 4.93 17.99 13.07
C SER A 187 5.33 16.66 12.42
N ARG A 188 5.45 15.57 13.18
CA ARG A 188 5.74 14.24 12.61
C ARG A 188 4.63 13.75 11.69
N LEU A 189 3.37 13.91 12.07
CA LEU A 189 2.23 13.54 11.24
C LEU A 189 2.17 14.32 9.92
N GLU A 190 2.64 15.58 9.91
CA GLU A 190 2.65 16.44 8.73
C GLU A 190 3.86 16.20 7.82
N ASN A 191 4.98 15.73 8.37
CA ASN A 191 6.25 15.63 7.64
C ASN A 191 6.68 14.18 7.33
N THR A 192 6.00 13.17 7.89
CA THR A 192 6.30 11.77 7.60
C THR A 192 5.38 11.21 6.52
N PHE A 193 5.99 10.86 5.38
CA PHE A 193 5.35 10.12 4.30
C PHE A 193 6.09 8.82 4.04
N LEU A 194 5.34 7.74 3.92
CA LEU A 194 5.80 6.36 3.87
C LEU A 194 5.67 5.83 2.44
N TYR A 195 6.76 5.39 1.83
CA TYR A 195 6.69 4.62 0.60
C TYR A 195 6.25 3.19 0.95
N ILE A 196 5.01 2.86 0.60
CA ILE A 196 4.43 1.53 0.81
C ILE A 196 4.02 1.00 -0.56
N ASP A 197 4.77 0.02 -1.05
CA ASP A 197 4.67 -0.55 -2.39
C ASP A 197 3.23 -0.93 -2.78
N MET A 198 2.45 -1.47 -1.83
CA MET A 198 1.07 -1.90 -2.07
C MET A 198 0.14 -0.78 -2.57
N PHE A 199 0.45 0.48 -2.27
CA PHE A 199 -0.37 1.64 -2.64
C PHE A 199 0.24 2.48 -3.77
N VAL A 200 1.56 2.70 -3.71
CA VAL A 200 2.27 3.61 -4.63
C VAL A 200 2.60 2.92 -5.95
N VAL A 201 2.83 1.61 -5.93
CA VAL A 201 3.18 0.84 -7.13
C VAL A 201 1.89 0.43 -7.86
N ASN A 202 1.80 0.70 -9.17
CA ASN A 202 0.69 0.32 -10.06
C ASN A 202 0.50 -1.21 -10.26
N GLN A 203 -0.26 -1.84 -9.38
CA GLN A 203 -0.46 -3.29 -9.32
C GLN A 203 -1.01 -3.97 -10.61
N HIS A 204 -1.36 -3.22 -11.66
CA HIS A 204 -1.82 -3.72 -12.97
C HIS A 204 -0.72 -3.94 -14.00
N ARG A 205 0.50 -3.44 -13.76
CA ARG A 205 1.63 -3.50 -14.71
C ARG A 205 2.58 -4.67 -14.51
N ALA A 206 2.11 -5.75 -13.88
CA ALA A 206 2.88 -6.99 -13.81
C ALA A 206 3.07 -7.63 -15.21
N PRO A 207 4.27 -8.13 -15.53
CA PRO A 207 5.46 -8.13 -14.70
C PRO A 207 6.18 -6.77 -14.81
N TRP A 208 6.56 -6.20 -13.67
CA TRP A 208 7.38 -4.99 -13.56
C TRP A 208 8.70 -5.05 -14.36
N HIS A 209 9.03 -6.26 -14.82
CA HIS A 209 10.25 -6.70 -15.50
C HIS A 209 10.10 -6.81 -17.04
N ARG A 210 8.97 -6.46 -17.68
CA ARG A 210 8.86 -6.54 -19.16
C ARG A 210 9.28 -5.24 -19.86
N GLN A 211 10.30 -5.37 -20.72
CA GLN A 211 10.82 -4.64 -21.91
C GLN A 211 10.50 -3.15 -22.16
N HIS A 212 9.47 -2.56 -21.57
CA HIS A 212 9.08 -1.16 -21.75
C HIS A 212 9.02 -0.36 -20.44
N ASN A 213 9.36 -0.97 -19.29
CA ASN A 213 9.66 -0.20 -18.08
C ASN A 213 11.19 0.05 -18.01
N PRO A 214 11.66 1.32 -18.06
CA PRO A 214 13.08 1.61 -17.91
C PRO A 214 13.65 1.23 -16.53
N TRP A 215 12.78 0.98 -15.54
CA TRP A 215 13.14 0.56 -14.19
C TRP A 215 12.64 -0.86 -13.91
N SER A 216 13.54 -1.81 -13.67
CA SER A 216 13.14 -3.08 -13.04
C SER A 216 12.62 -2.80 -11.63
N ALA A 217 11.77 -3.69 -11.09
CA ALA A 217 11.31 -3.58 -9.69
C ALA A 217 12.50 -3.37 -8.73
N ARG A 218 13.60 -4.10 -8.95
CA ARG A 218 14.85 -3.95 -8.20
C ARG A 218 15.43 -2.53 -8.25
N ARG A 219 15.54 -1.95 -9.46
CA ARG A 219 16.06 -0.59 -9.65
C ARG A 219 15.15 0.47 -9.04
N LEU A 220 13.83 0.30 -9.16
CA LEU A 220 12.86 1.21 -8.52
C LEU A 220 13.04 1.15 -7.01
N THR A 221 12.98 -0.04 -6.40
CA THR A 221 13.16 -0.21 -4.96
C THR A 221 14.50 0.36 -4.47
N HIS A 222 15.60 0.11 -5.21
CA HIS A 222 16.91 0.69 -4.90
C HIS A 222 16.90 2.22 -4.89
N HIS A 223 16.36 2.82 -5.95
CA HIS A 223 16.23 4.27 -6.07
C HIS A 223 15.42 4.87 -4.92
N VAL A 224 14.33 4.22 -4.51
CA VAL A 224 13.47 4.69 -3.42
C VAL A 224 14.17 4.60 -2.08
N ILE A 225 14.83 3.48 -1.77
CA ILE A 225 15.59 3.30 -0.52
C ILE A 225 16.69 4.36 -0.44
N LYS A 226 17.46 4.53 -1.51
CA LYS A 226 18.51 5.56 -1.59
C LYS A 226 17.95 6.97 -1.38
N SER A 227 16.79 7.27 -1.97
CA SER A 227 16.17 8.60 -1.90
C SER A 227 15.56 8.93 -0.54
N THR A 228 15.06 7.92 0.17
CA THR A 228 14.44 8.06 1.50
C THR A 228 15.50 8.03 2.61
N GLY A 229 16.55 7.23 2.46
CA GLY A 229 17.65 7.12 3.42
C GLY A 229 17.30 6.36 4.70
N THR A 230 16.03 6.02 4.91
CA THR A 230 15.56 5.25 6.08
C THR A 230 14.58 4.17 5.63
N THR A 231 14.82 2.94 6.08
CA THR A 231 13.93 1.79 5.89
C THR A 231 13.33 1.35 7.21
N LEU A 232 12.00 1.35 7.26
CA LEU A 232 11.19 0.83 8.36
C LEU A 232 10.93 -0.66 8.14
N MET A 233 11.52 -1.52 8.97
CA MET A 233 11.29 -2.97 8.96
C MET A 233 10.10 -3.30 9.85
N VAL A 234 8.95 -3.57 9.24
CA VAL A 234 7.71 -3.85 9.97
C VAL A 234 7.72 -5.29 10.50
N THR A 235 7.63 -5.44 11.82
CA THR A 235 7.55 -6.76 12.45
C THR A 235 6.44 -6.88 13.48
N ASN A 236 5.74 -8.01 13.42
CA ASN A 236 4.72 -8.41 14.39
C ASN A 236 5.32 -9.09 15.63
N TYR A 237 6.43 -9.81 15.47
CA TYR A 237 7.14 -10.50 16.54
C TYR A 237 8.63 -10.39 16.31
N ILE A 238 9.35 -9.84 17.28
CA ILE A 238 10.78 -9.66 17.12
C ILE A 238 11.56 -10.98 17.18
N SER A 239 11.02 -12.01 17.84
CA SER A 239 11.66 -13.31 18.00
C SER A 239 11.59 -14.19 16.75
N LYS A 240 10.66 -13.90 15.84
CA LYS A 240 10.53 -14.59 14.55
C LYS A 240 9.90 -13.62 13.53
N PRO A 241 10.65 -12.60 13.07
CA PRO A 241 10.13 -11.60 12.16
C PRO A 241 9.77 -12.22 10.81
N LEU A 242 8.53 -12.01 10.36
CA LEU A 242 8.07 -12.57 9.09
C LEU A 242 8.85 -12.03 7.88
N TRP A 243 9.37 -10.80 7.96
CA TRP A 243 10.16 -10.22 6.88
C TRP A 243 11.49 -10.94 6.64
N LEU A 244 12.04 -11.64 7.64
CA LEU A 244 13.26 -12.44 7.46
C LEU A 244 13.06 -13.65 6.54
N SER A 245 11.82 -14.10 6.36
CA SER A 245 11.52 -15.20 5.43
C SER A 245 11.22 -14.71 4.01
N ARG A 246 11.47 -13.44 3.67
CA ARG A 246 11.10 -12.84 2.39
C ARG A 246 12.31 -12.26 1.67
N LEU A 247 12.61 -12.77 0.47
CA LEU A 247 13.78 -12.33 -0.31
C LEU A 247 13.77 -10.83 -0.61
N TRP A 248 12.61 -10.27 -0.95
CA TRP A 248 12.46 -8.83 -1.18
C TRP A 248 12.81 -8.01 0.06
N CYS A 249 12.34 -8.42 1.25
CA CYS A 249 12.67 -7.71 2.49
C CYS A 249 14.16 -7.82 2.86
N LEU A 250 14.80 -8.96 2.60
CA LEU A 250 16.25 -9.12 2.79
C LEU A 250 17.04 -8.24 1.82
N TYR A 251 16.63 -8.19 0.56
CA TYR A 251 17.21 -7.28 -0.43
C TYR A 251 17.09 -5.81 -0.01
N GLU A 252 15.90 -5.39 0.44
CA GLU A 252 15.65 -4.02 0.91
C GLU A 252 16.54 -3.66 2.10
N LEU A 253 16.73 -4.59 3.05
CA LEU A 253 17.65 -4.43 4.17
C LEU A 253 19.09 -4.23 3.69
N VAL A 254 19.60 -5.13 2.83
CA VAL A 254 20.98 -5.06 2.32
C VAL A 254 21.22 -3.75 1.57
N VAL A 255 20.32 -3.38 0.67
CA VAL A 255 20.41 -2.11 -0.06
C VAL A 255 20.43 -0.90 0.87
N THR A 256 19.62 -0.92 1.93
CA THR A 256 19.62 0.17 2.92
C THR A 256 20.99 0.30 3.57
N VAL A 257 21.62 -0.82 3.94
CA VAL A 257 22.96 -0.84 4.54
C VAL A 257 24.04 -0.38 3.55
N GLU A 258 24.01 -0.87 2.31
CA GLU A 258 24.98 -0.49 1.27
C GLU A 258 24.91 1.01 0.93
N GLU A 259 23.70 1.57 0.88
CA GLU A 259 23.48 3.01 0.67
C GLU A 259 23.72 3.84 1.96
N ARG A 260 24.20 3.22 3.04
CA ARG A 260 24.47 3.85 4.35
C ARG A 260 23.23 4.52 4.95
N GLY A 261 22.06 3.99 4.66
CA GLY A 261 20.79 4.41 5.23
C GLY A 261 20.58 3.88 6.64
N ALA A 262 19.55 4.40 7.30
CA ALA A 262 19.10 3.93 8.60
C ALA A 262 18.11 2.77 8.45
N VAL A 263 18.26 1.75 9.31
CA VAL A 263 17.30 0.64 9.43
C VAL A 263 16.63 0.77 10.79
N GLU A 264 15.31 0.91 10.79
CA GLU A 264 14.53 1.08 12.01
C GLU A 264 13.50 -0.04 12.13
N LEU A 265 13.48 -0.71 13.29
CA LEU A 265 12.51 -1.75 13.56
C LEU A 265 11.18 -1.13 14.02
N CYS A 266 10.13 -1.36 13.25
CA CYS A 266 8.79 -0.91 13.58
C CYS A 266 8.01 -2.03 14.29
N LEU A 267 7.79 -1.82 15.58
CA LEU A 267 7.16 -2.78 16.49
C LEU A 267 5.73 -2.39 16.82
N THR A 268 4.87 -3.39 17.04
CA THR A 268 3.55 -3.15 17.60
C THR A 268 3.67 -2.53 19.01
N PRO A 269 2.65 -1.79 19.51
CA PRO A 269 2.66 -1.29 20.88
C PRO A 269 2.93 -2.38 21.93
N ARG A 270 2.37 -3.57 21.70
CA ARG A 270 2.54 -4.74 22.57
C ARG A 270 3.99 -5.20 22.60
N GLU A 271 4.61 -5.38 21.44
CA GLU A 271 6.02 -5.81 21.34
C GLU A 271 6.97 -4.75 21.88
N SER A 272 6.76 -3.47 21.56
CA SER A 272 7.52 -2.35 22.11
C SER A 272 7.45 -2.31 23.64
N LYS A 273 6.27 -2.51 24.23
CA LYS A 273 6.10 -2.58 25.70
C LYS A 273 6.79 -3.80 26.30
N ARG A 274 6.68 -4.96 25.64
CA ARG A 274 7.35 -6.20 26.07
C ARG A 274 8.86 -6.01 26.09
N ILE A 275 9.45 -5.57 24.98
CA ILE A 275 10.90 -5.37 24.85
C ILE A 275 11.39 -4.34 25.86
N ARG A 276 10.68 -3.22 26.05
CA ARG A 276 11.04 -2.24 27.09
C ARG A 276 11.04 -2.84 28.49
N LYS A 277 10.05 -3.68 28.80
CA LYS A 277 9.99 -4.40 30.08
C LYS A 277 11.15 -5.38 30.21
N ASP A 278 11.43 -6.17 29.18
CA ASP A 278 12.49 -7.18 29.20
C ASP A 278 13.89 -6.55 29.27
N LEU A 279 14.09 -5.41 28.61
CA LEU A 279 15.31 -4.59 28.73
C LEU A 279 15.47 -4.02 30.14
N ALA A 280 14.41 -3.45 30.72
CA ALA A 280 14.44 -2.90 32.07
C ALA A 280 14.68 -3.96 33.15
N LEU A 281 14.33 -5.21 32.87
CA LEU A 281 14.57 -6.35 33.75
C LEU A 281 15.87 -7.08 33.44
N GLU A 282 16.66 -6.61 32.45
CA GLU A 282 17.86 -7.30 31.92
C GLU A 282 17.60 -8.76 31.49
N THR A 283 16.34 -9.09 31.20
CA THR A 283 15.92 -10.43 30.76
C THR A 283 15.88 -10.56 29.25
N LEU A 284 16.13 -9.49 28.51
CA LEU A 284 16.23 -9.52 27.06
C LEU A 284 17.57 -10.16 26.66
N PRO A 285 17.61 -11.38 26.10
CA PRO A 285 18.87 -12.00 25.74
C PRO A 285 19.34 -11.34 24.44
N PHE A 286 20.24 -10.36 24.54
CA PHE A 286 20.78 -9.65 23.38
C PHE A 286 21.45 -10.63 22.38
N GLU A 287 22.04 -11.70 22.91
CA GLU A 287 22.60 -12.83 22.15
C GLU A 287 21.57 -13.46 21.19
N ASN A 288 20.27 -13.41 21.51
CA ASN A 288 19.21 -13.93 20.64
C ASN A 288 19.00 -13.05 19.40
N PHE A 289 19.30 -11.75 19.46
CA PHE A 289 19.18 -10.87 18.30
C PHE A 289 20.28 -11.14 17.29
N ALA A 290 21.53 -11.12 17.74
CA ALA A 290 22.66 -11.47 16.87
C ALA A 290 22.51 -12.88 16.29
N SER A 291 22.07 -13.84 17.12
CA SER A 291 21.80 -15.21 16.66
C SER A 291 20.66 -15.26 15.62
N MET A 292 19.59 -14.48 15.79
CA MET A 292 18.52 -14.42 14.80
C MET A 292 19.04 -13.93 13.43
N PHE A 293 19.85 -12.88 13.42
CA PHE A 293 20.47 -12.40 12.17
C PHE A 293 21.47 -13.41 11.60
N ALA A 294 22.22 -14.12 12.44
CA ALA A 294 23.14 -15.18 12.02
C ALA A 294 22.42 -16.41 11.44
N THR A 295 21.13 -16.61 11.76
CA THR A 295 20.32 -17.72 11.22
C THR A 295 19.59 -17.39 9.91
N ILE A 296 19.78 -16.20 9.36
CA ILE A 296 19.15 -15.82 8.09
C ILE A 296 19.74 -16.68 6.98
N ASP A 297 18.94 -17.59 6.46
CA ASP A 297 19.30 -18.40 5.30
C ASP A 297 18.53 -17.90 4.08
N THR A 298 19.19 -17.10 3.25
CA THR A 298 18.63 -16.54 2.02
C THR A 298 18.07 -17.65 1.12
N ARG A 299 18.66 -18.85 1.12
CA ARG A 299 18.23 -20.03 0.32
C ARG A 299 16.82 -20.50 0.66
N THR A 300 16.38 -20.26 1.89
CA THR A 300 15.04 -20.65 2.37
C THR A 300 14.01 -19.52 2.31
N ALA A 301 14.45 -18.27 2.11
CA ALA A 301 13.56 -17.14 2.00
C ALA A 301 12.69 -17.22 0.72
N GLU A 302 11.46 -16.74 0.82
CA GLU A 302 10.43 -16.88 -0.21
C GLU A 302 10.31 -15.64 -1.11
N CYS A 303 10.03 -15.88 -2.39
CA CYS A 303 9.60 -14.87 -3.35
C CYS A 303 8.53 -15.49 -4.26
N SER A 304 7.48 -14.74 -4.57
CA SER A 304 6.34 -15.23 -5.35
C SER A 304 6.67 -15.41 -6.84
N LEU A 305 7.71 -14.73 -7.35
CA LEU A 305 8.13 -14.78 -8.74
C LEU A 305 9.50 -15.47 -8.86
N GLU A 306 9.58 -16.47 -9.73
CA GLU A 306 10.80 -17.29 -9.88
C GLU A 306 11.98 -16.49 -10.42
N ASP A 307 11.74 -15.61 -11.39
CA ASP A 307 12.78 -14.75 -11.97
C ASP A 307 13.36 -13.79 -10.91
N ASP A 308 12.50 -13.15 -10.11
CA ASP A 308 12.91 -12.31 -8.98
C ASP A 308 13.69 -13.14 -7.95
N SER A 309 13.24 -14.37 -7.65
CA SER A 309 13.93 -15.28 -6.73
C SER A 309 15.38 -15.53 -7.16
N LYS A 310 15.60 -15.80 -8.46
CA LYS A 310 16.95 -16.04 -9.01
C LYS A 310 17.82 -14.79 -8.95
N GLU A 311 17.29 -13.64 -9.38
CA GLU A 311 18.04 -12.38 -9.40
C GLU A 311 18.40 -11.92 -7.98
N LEU A 312 17.45 -11.95 -7.05
CA LEU A 312 17.66 -11.49 -5.67
C LEU A 312 18.60 -12.42 -4.88
N ARG A 313 18.49 -13.74 -5.06
CA ARG A 313 19.42 -14.69 -4.43
C ARG A 313 20.85 -14.43 -4.87
N LYS A 314 21.07 -14.30 -6.18
CA LYS A 314 22.38 -14.00 -6.72
C LYS A 314 22.96 -12.71 -6.13
N PHE A 315 22.14 -11.66 -6.07
CA PHE A 315 22.56 -10.39 -5.46
C PHE A 315 22.93 -10.55 -3.98
N LEU A 316 22.10 -11.25 -3.19
CA LEU A 316 22.35 -11.45 -1.76
C LEU A 316 23.58 -12.33 -1.50
N GLU A 317 23.85 -13.32 -2.35
CA GLU A 317 25.07 -14.15 -2.28
C GLU A 317 26.33 -13.34 -2.60
N GLU A 318 26.26 -12.40 -3.57
CA GLU A 318 27.36 -11.50 -3.90
C GLU A 318 27.64 -10.46 -2.80
N ALA A 319 26.63 -10.07 -2.02
CA ALA A 319 26.77 -9.10 -0.92
C ALA A 319 27.29 -9.71 0.39
N ASP A 320 27.22 -11.05 0.55
CA ASP A 320 27.70 -11.79 1.72
C ASP A 320 29.20 -12.14 1.65
N GLY A 321 29.80 -12.06 0.44
CA GLY A 321 31.21 -12.37 0.17
C GLY A 321 32.15 -11.18 0.24
#